data_AF-A0A9D8LZL5-F1
#
_entry.id   AF-A0A9D8LZL5-F1
#
_cell.length_a   1.000
_cell.length_b   1.000
_cell.length_c   1.000
_cell.angle_alpha   90.00
_cell.angle_beta   90.00
_cell.angle_gamma   90.00
#
_symmetry.space_group_name_H-M   'P 1'
#
loop_
_entity.id
_entity.type
_entity.pdbx_description
1 polymer ?
#
loop_
_entity_poly.entity_id
_entity_poly.type
_entity_poly.pdbx_seq_one_letter_code
_entity_poly.pdbx_strand_id
1 'polypeptide(L)'
;MAGPINIDPTKPPRREPEFGTATTSDVQPFLGIMRVLREATVAPAFTRLLTDDVQVDDEVPLAHIFEEISTLAVHGLIAEDLLFDAFAIDIYWERLKHRVQAVREKSEHPKFCENFEICANLARAYREGRPSKLAYRAPA
;
A
#
# COMPACT_ATOMS: atom_id res chain seq x y z
N MET A 1 3.59 -18.47 18.26
CA MET A 1 3.71 -19.35 17.09
C MET A 1 2.65 -18.95 16.10
N ALA A 2 3.01 -18.52 14.89
CA ALA A 2 2.03 -18.21 13.85
C ALA A 2 1.24 -19.48 13.54
N GLY A 3 -0.10 -19.40 13.59
CA GLY A 3 -0.98 -20.51 13.26
C GLY A 3 -0.83 -20.93 11.79
N PRO A 4 -1.26 -22.15 11.43
CA PRO A 4 -1.08 -22.67 10.08
C PRO A 4 -1.82 -21.77 9.08
N ILE A 5 -1.09 -21.36 8.03
CA ILE A 5 -1.65 -20.66 6.88
C ILE A 5 -2.62 -21.61 6.20
N ASN A 6 -3.91 -21.34 6.31
CA ASN A 6 -4.94 -22.12 5.64
C ASN A 6 -5.04 -21.59 4.19
N ILE A 7 -4.13 -22.07 3.34
CA ILE A 7 -4.16 -21.79 1.90
C ILE A 7 -5.29 -22.64 1.31
N ASP A 8 -6.38 -21.99 0.90
CA ASP A 8 -7.44 -22.64 0.13
C ASP A 8 -6.91 -22.95 -1.28
N PRO A 9 -6.63 -24.22 -1.62
CA PRO A 9 -6.03 -24.58 -2.90
C PRO A 9 -7.01 -24.45 -4.08
N THR A 10 -8.29 -24.19 -3.79
CA THR A 10 -9.34 -23.99 -4.81
C THR A 10 -9.42 -22.55 -5.28
N LYS A 11 -8.85 -21.61 -4.51
CA LYS A 11 -8.71 -20.23 -4.95
C LYS A 11 -7.46 -20.13 -5.82
N PRO A 12 -7.54 -19.48 -7.00
CA PRO A 12 -6.34 -19.21 -7.77
C PRO A 12 -5.35 -18.45 -6.86
N PRO A 13 -4.04 -18.78 -6.90
CA PRO A 13 -3.04 -17.98 -6.22
C PRO A 13 -3.26 -16.53 -6.65
N ARG A 14 -3.22 -15.60 -5.68
CA ARG A 14 -3.47 -14.19 -5.98
C ARG A 14 -2.55 -13.79 -7.14
N ARG A 15 -3.15 -13.38 -8.25
CA ARG A 15 -2.46 -13.11 -9.52
C ARG A 15 -1.41 -12.02 -9.27
N GLU A 16 -0.23 -12.18 -9.85
CA GLU A 16 0.77 -11.11 -9.85
C GLU A 16 0.17 -9.86 -10.50
N PRO A 17 0.49 -8.65 -9.99
CA PRO A 17 -0.09 -7.42 -10.50
C PRO A 17 0.37 -7.12 -11.94
N GLU A 18 -0.62 -7.00 -12.83
CA GLU A 18 -0.42 -6.83 -14.27
C GLU A 18 -0.26 -5.36 -14.67
N PHE A 19 0.51 -5.09 -15.72
CA PHE A 19 0.71 -3.72 -16.24
C PHE A 19 -0.37 -3.32 -17.24
N GLY A 20 -0.76 -2.05 -17.24
CA GLY A 20 -1.66 -1.47 -18.23
C GLY A 20 -3.11 -1.93 -18.05
N THR A 21 -3.50 -2.31 -16.83
CA THR A 21 -4.85 -2.74 -16.51
C THR A 21 -5.78 -1.61 -16.13
N ALA A 22 -5.22 -0.43 -15.81
CA ALA A 22 -5.99 0.77 -15.52
C ALA A 22 -6.90 1.17 -16.70
N THR A 23 -8.14 1.50 -16.38
CA THR A 23 -9.20 1.88 -17.30
C THR A 23 -9.81 3.23 -16.91
N THR A 24 -10.73 3.75 -17.73
CA THR A 24 -11.44 4.99 -17.40
C THR A 24 -12.26 4.90 -16.11
N SER A 25 -12.73 3.72 -15.70
CA SER A 25 -13.47 3.57 -14.44
C SER A 25 -12.60 3.80 -13.20
N ASP A 26 -11.28 3.64 -13.31
CA ASP A 26 -10.34 3.84 -12.21
C ASP A 26 -10.07 5.32 -11.90
N VAL A 27 -10.38 6.21 -12.85
CA VAL A 27 -10.07 7.65 -12.74
C VAL A 27 -10.80 8.29 -11.56
N GLN A 28 -12.09 8.04 -11.38
CA GLN A 28 -12.87 8.68 -10.30
C GLN A 28 -12.44 8.20 -8.91
N PRO A 29 -12.28 6.88 -8.65
CA PRO A 29 -11.69 6.39 -7.41
C PRO A 29 -10.31 6.99 -7.14
N PHE A 30 -9.44 7.02 -8.17
CA PHE A 30 -8.09 7.57 -8.04
C PHE A 30 -8.09 9.06 -7.66
N LEU A 31 -8.91 9.88 -8.32
CA LEU A 31 -9.07 11.30 -7.98
C LEU A 31 -9.64 11.50 -6.57
N GLY A 32 -10.55 10.61 -6.13
CA GLY A 32 -11.06 10.58 -4.76
C GLY A 32 -9.94 10.38 -3.74
N ILE A 33 -9.08 9.37 -3.96
CA ILE A 33 -7.91 9.10 -3.12
C ILE A 33 -6.98 10.32 -3.07
N MET A 34 -6.66 10.90 -4.24
CA MET A 34 -5.81 12.08 -4.32
C MET A 34 -6.40 13.28 -3.58
N ARG A 35 -7.73 13.44 -3.58
CA ARG A 35 -8.41 14.51 -2.86
C ARG A 35 -8.26 14.31 -1.36
N VAL A 36 -8.55 13.12 -0.84
CA VAL A 36 -8.43 12.78 0.59
C VAL A 36 -7.00 13.03 1.09
N LEU A 37 -5.99 12.55 0.36
CA LEU A 37 -4.58 12.74 0.73
C LEU A 37 -4.13 14.21 0.72
N ARG A 38 -4.88 15.10 0.05
CA ARG A 38 -4.61 16.54 -0.03
C ARG A 38 -5.51 17.36 0.89
N GLU A 39 -6.43 16.73 1.63
CA GLU A 39 -7.24 17.45 2.62
C GLU A 39 -6.35 18.00 3.73
N ALA A 40 -6.70 19.17 4.27
CA ALA A 40 -5.87 19.89 5.23
C ALA A 40 -5.54 19.08 6.49
N THR A 41 -6.40 18.12 6.86
CA THR A 41 -6.23 17.23 8.02
C THR A 41 -5.25 16.09 7.76
N VAL A 42 -5.08 15.65 6.51
CA VAL A 42 -4.24 14.49 6.13
C VAL A 42 -2.94 14.92 5.48
N ALA A 43 -2.99 15.97 4.66
CA ALA A 43 -1.87 16.43 3.84
C ALA A 43 -0.57 16.67 4.62
N PRO A 44 -0.57 17.24 5.85
CA PRO A 44 0.67 17.42 6.60
C PRO A 44 1.34 16.10 6.98
N ALA A 45 0.57 15.14 7.50
CA ALA A 45 1.06 13.81 7.87
C ALA A 45 1.56 13.06 6.64
N PHE A 46 0.81 13.11 5.54
CA PHE A 46 1.23 12.47 4.28
C PHE A 46 2.49 13.12 3.70
N THR A 47 2.62 14.44 3.78
CA THR A 47 3.84 15.16 3.35
C THR A 47 5.05 14.70 4.16
N ARG A 48 4.92 14.60 5.49
CA ARG A 48 5.97 14.09 6.37
C ARG A 48 6.35 12.65 6.04
N LEU A 49 5.37 11.80 5.71
CA LEU A 49 5.64 10.46 5.22
C LEU A 49 6.45 10.47 3.93
N LEU A 50 6.13 11.35 2.97
CA LEU A 50 6.86 11.45 1.71
C LEU A 50 8.31 11.93 1.90
N THR A 51 8.56 12.78 2.89
CA THR A 51 9.88 13.35 3.19
C THR A 51 10.68 12.59 4.23
N ASP A 52 10.20 11.43 4.69
CA ASP A 52 10.86 10.60 5.72
C ASP A 52 10.98 11.30 7.10
N ASP A 53 10.01 12.16 7.43
CA ASP A 53 9.94 12.93 8.68
C ASP A 53 8.64 12.64 9.46
N VAL A 54 8.16 11.40 9.36
CA VAL A 54 6.90 10.97 9.98
C VAL A 54 6.96 11.10 11.50
N GLN A 55 5.91 11.65 12.11
CA GLN A 55 5.79 11.74 13.56
C GLN A 55 5.00 10.56 14.10
N VAL A 56 5.21 10.21 15.37
CA VAL A 56 4.52 9.07 16.02
C VAL A 56 3.00 9.17 15.93
N ASP A 57 2.46 10.39 16.01
CA ASP A 57 1.02 10.64 15.94
C ASP A 57 0.45 10.49 14.51
N ASP A 58 1.31 10.50 13.49
CA ASP A 58 0.92 10.30 12.10
C ASP A 58 0.77 8.81 11.76
N GLU A 59 1.53 7.95 12.42
CA GLU A 59 1.77 6.58 11.95
C GLU A 59 0.49 5.73 11.87
N VAL A 60 -0.32 5.72 12.93
CA VAL A 60 -1.55 4.90 12.96
C VAL A 60 -2.63 5.45 12.02
N PRO A 61 -2.94 6.76 12.02
CA PRO A 61 -3.86 7.34 11.04
C PRO A 61 -3.44 7.10 9.59
N LEU A 62 -2.15 7.29 9.27
CA LEU A 62 -1.63 7.02 7.93
C LEU A 62 -1.76 5.54 7.55
N ALA A 63 -1.42 4.63 8.46
CA ALA A 63 -1.57 3.20 8.21
C ALA A 63 -3.03 2.82 7.93
N HIS A 64 -3.99 3.43 8.64
CA HIS A 64 -5.42 3.19 8.40
C HIS A 64 -5.89 3.76 7.06
N ILE A 65 -5.39 4.93 6.64
CA ILE A 65 -5.69 5.49 5.31
C ILE A 65 -5.18 4.55 4.22
N PHE A 66 -3.97 4.02 4.37
CA PHE A 66 -3.45 3.05 3.39
C PHE A 66 -4.18 1.72 3.44
N GLU A 67 -4.67 1.26 4.59
CA GLU A 67 -5.58 0.12 4.68
C GLU A 67 -6.84 0.32 3.83
N GLU A 68 -7.46 1.49 3.90
CA GLU A 68 -8.66 1.82 3.11
C GLU A 68 -8.35 1.88 1.60
N ILE A 69 -7.26 2.55 1.22
CA ILE A 69 -6.80 2.61 -0.18
C ILE A 69 -6.49 1.20 -0.70
N SER A 70 -5.74 0.41 0.06
CA SER A 70 -5.37 -0.95 -0.30
C SER A 70 -6.57 -1.89 -0.36
N THR A 71 -7.62 -1.65 0.44
CA THR A 71 -8.88 -2.39 0.34
C THR A 71 -9.50 -2.23 -1.05
N LEU A 72 -9.52 -1.01 -1.61
CA LEU A 72 -10.03 -0.80 -2.98
C LEU A 72 -9.26 -1.65 -4.01
N ALA A 73 -7.94 -1.68 -3.89
CA ALA A 73 -7.06 -2.43 -4.79
C ALA A 73 -7.27 -3.95 -4.65
N VAL A 74 -7.25 -4.43 -3.40
CA VAL A 74 -7.36 -5.86 -3.05
C VAL A 74 -8.69 -6.45 -3.51
N HIS A 75 -9.75 -5.64 -3.55
CA HIS A 75 -11.06 -6.04 -4.02
C HIS A 75 -11.29 -5.77 -5.52
N GLY A 76 -10.27 -5.32 -6.26
CA GLY A 76 -10.37 -5.06 -7.71
C GLY A 76 -11.28 -3.87 -8.07
N LEU A 77 -11.47 -2.93 -7.14
CA LEU A 77 -12.27 -1.72 -7.35
C LEU A 77 -11.45 -0.58 -7.94
N ILE A 78 -10.13 -0.68 -7.85
CA ILE A 78 -9.18 0.16 -8.56
C ILE A 78 -8.02 -0.72 -9.02
N ALA A 79 -7.50 -0.46 -10.21
CA ALA A 79 -6.35 -1.17 -10.76
C ALA A 79 -5.11 -1.05 -9.85
N GLU A 80 -4.49 -2.18 -9.55
CA GLU A 80 -3.33 -2.27 -8.66
C GLU A 80 -2.11 -1.53 -9.24
N ASP A 81 -1.86 -1.65 -10.55
CA ASP A 81 -0.75 -0.99 -11.25
C ASP A 81 -0.84 0.53 -11.21
N LEU A 82 -2.04 1.11 -11.35
CA LEU A 82 -2.27 2.54 -11.18
C LEU A 82 -1.82 3.03 -9.80
N LEU A 83 -2.15 2.27 -8.75
CA LEU A 83 -1.75 2.61 -7.39
C LEU A 83 -0.24 2.42 -7.18
N PHE A 84 0.35 1.34 -7.70
CA PHE A 84 1.77 1.04 -7.49
C PHE A 84 2.69 2.00 -8.24
N ASP A 85 2.24 2.52 -9.38
CA ASP A 85 2.92 3.58 -10.12
C ASP A 85 2.77 4.94 -9.42
N ALA A 86 1.62 5.22 -8.80
CA ALA A 86 1.36 6.50 -8.14
C ALA A 86 1.93 6.61 -6.72
N PHE A 87 2.03 5.50 -6.00
CA PHE A 87 2.32 5.47 -4.56
C PHE A 87 3.40 4.44 -4.25
N ALA A 88 4.35 4.83 -3.38
CA ALA A 88 5.38 3.92 -2.85
C ALA A 88 4.85 3.07 -1.68
N ILE A 89 3.75 2.32 -1.91
CA ILE A 89 2.99 1.58 -0.87
C ILE A 89 3.89 0.62 -0.06
N ASP A 90 4.79 -0.09 -0.72
CA ASP A 90 5.80 -0.93 -0.06
C ASP A 90 6.70 -0.14 0.89
N ILE A 91 7.23 1.00 0.46
CA ILE A 91 8.08 1.87 1.29
C ILE A 91 7.27 2.45 2.46
N TYR A 92 6.03 2.87 2.21
CA TYR A 92 5.14 3.38 3.25
C TYR A 92 4.84 2.30 4.29
N TRP A 93 4.62 1.06 3.87
CA TRP A 93 4.45 -0.06 4.79
C TRP A 93 5.69 -0.29 5.65
N GLU A 94 6.88 -0.31 5.05
CA GLU A 94 8.12 -0.50 5.82
C GLU A 94 8.32 0.56 6.90
N ARG A 95 7.89 1.81 6.64
CA ARG A 95 7.91 2.90 7.62
C ARG A 95 6.89 2.71 8.74
N LEU A 96 5.69 2.23 8.42
CA LEU A 96 4.55 2.20 9.35
C LEU A 96 4.35 0.86 10.08
N LYS A 97 4.95 -0.24 9.58
CA LYS A 97 4.68 -1.62 10.03
C LYS A 97 4.93 -1.85 11.51
N HIS A 98 5.96 -1.21 12.09
CA HIS A 98 6.30 -1.39 13.50
C HIS A 98 5.17 -0.88 14.41
N ARG A 99 4.56 0.24 14.04
CA ARG A 99 3.44 0.79 14.79
C ARG A 99 2.18 -0.04 14.61
N VAL A 100 1.93 -0.51 13.38
CA VAL A 100 0.83 -1.43 13.09
C VAL A 100 0.94 -2.71 13.94
N GLN A 101 2.13 -3.31 14.01
CA GLN A 101 2.39 -4.50 14.83
C GLN A 101 2.13 -4.24 16.31
N ALA A 102 2.61 -3.11 16.85
CA ALA A 102 2.34 -2.73 18.24
C ALA A 102 0.83 -2.55 18.53
N VAL A 103 0.07 -2.01 17.58
CA VAL A 103 -1.40 -1.92 17.69
C VAL A 103 -2.04 -3.29 17.66
N ARG A 104 -1.64 -4.19 16.75
CA ARG A 104 -2.15 -5.57 16.67
C ARG A 104 -1.96 -6.31 18.00
N GLU A 105 -0.77 -6.20 18.59
CA GLU A 105 -0.43 -6.81 19.88
C GLU A 105 -1.25 -6.24 21.03
N LYS A 106 -1.39 -4.91 21.10
CA LYS A 106 -2.10 -4.24 22.21
C LYS A 106 -3.62 -4.39 22.15
N SER A 107 -4.20 -4.40 20.94
CA SER A 107 -5.64 -4.41 20.73
C SER A 107 -6.24 -5.81 20.54
N GLU A 108 -5.40 -6.85 20.53
CA GLU A 108 -5.79 -8.22 20.17
C GLU A 108 -6.49 -8.30 18.80
N HIS A 109 -6.20 -7.36 17.90
CA HIS A 109 -6.78 -7.27 16.56
C HIS A 109 -5.73 -7.63 15.49
N PRO A 110 -5.45 -8.94 15.26
CA PRO A 110 -4.32 -9.39 14.43
C PRO A 110 -4.43 -8.98 12.96
N LYS A 111 -5.64 -8.64 12.49
CA LYS A 111 -5.92 -8.24 11.11
C LYS A 111 -5.87 -6.72 10.88
N PHE A 112 -5.48 -5.93 11.88
CA PHE A 112 -5.39 -4.48 11.72
C PHE A 112 -4.40 -4.12 10.60
N CYS A 113 -4.82 -3.34 9.61
CA CYS A 113 -4.04 -3.00 8.41
C CYS A 113 -3.54 -4.22 7.58
N GLU A 114 -4.32 -5.30 7.52
CA GLU A 114 -3.99 -6.52 6.74
C GLU A 114 -3.98 -6.26 5.22
N ASN A 115 -4.94 -5.47 4.69
CA ASN A 115 -4.97 -5.17 3.26
C ASN A 115 -3.79 -4.29 2.86
N PHE A 116 -3.38 -3.35 3.71
CA PHE A 116 -2.17 -2.54 3.49
C PHE A 116 -0.92 -3.43 3.36
N GLU A 117 -0.75 -4.37 4.29
CA GLU A 117 0.37 -5.33 4.25
C GLU A 117 0.37 -6.17 2.98
N ILE A 118 -0.80 -6.69 2.58
CA ILE A 118 -0.90 -7.50 1.36
C ILE A 118 -0.59 -6.64 0.13
N CYS A 119 -1.14 -5.43 0.07
CA CYS A 119 -0.94 -4.49 -1.03
C CYS A 119 0.53 -4.06 -1.15
N ALA A 120 1.22 -3.87 -0.02
CA ALA A 120 2.66 -3.59 0.01
C ALA A 120 3.49 -4.75 -0.57
N ASN A 121 3.14 -6.00 -0.24
CA ASN A 121 3.81 -7.17 -0.82
C ASN A 121 3.61 -7.26 -2.34
N LEU A 122 2.43 -6.92 -2.84
CA LEU A 122 2.15 -6.88 -4.28
C LEU A 122 2.89 -5.73 -4.97
N ALA A 123 2.93 -4.56 -4.34
CA ALA A 123 3.68 -3.41 -4.84
C ALA A 123 5.19 -3.71 -4.94
N ARG A 124 5.74 -4.49 -3.99
CA ARG A 124 7.12 -4.98 -4.06
C ARG A 124 7.33 -5.90 -5.26
N ALA A 125 6.49 -6.94 -5.41
CA ALA A 125 6.57 -7.86 -6.55
C ALA A 125 6.43 -7.14 -7.90
N TYR A 126 5.50 -6.17 -7.97
CA TYR A 126 5.30 -5.31 -9.13
C TYR A 126 6.59 -4.56 -9.55
N ARG A 127 7.35 -4.05 -8.57
CA ARG A 127 8.60 -3.31 -8.82
C ARG A 127 9.78 -4.20 -9.15
N GLU A 128 9.88 -5.38 -8.53
CA GLU A 128 10.92 -6.36 -8.84
C GLU A 128 10.87 -6.79 -10.31
N GLY A 129 9.66 -6.94 -10.87
CA GLY A 129 9.45 -7.19 -12.30
C GLY A 129 9.71 -5.97 -13.21
N ARG A 130 9.94 -4.78 -12.66
CA ARG A 130 10.05 -3.50 -13.38
C ARG A 130 11.18 -2.63 -12.80
N PRO A 131 12.46 -3.01 -13.01
CA PRO A 131 13.60 -2.35 -12.38
C PRO A 131 13.70 -0.87 -12.75
N SER A 132 14.24 -0.08 -11.81
CA SER A 132 14.35 1.37 -11.91
C SER A 132 15.07 1.84 -13.17
N LYS A 133 14.57 2.92 -13.79
CA LYS A 133 15.26 3.63 -14.88
C LYS A 133 16.62 4.20 -14.46
N LEU A 134 16.89 4.36 -13.16
CA LEU A 134 18.20 4.74 -12.64
C LEU A 134 19.24 3.62 -12.80
N ALA A 135 18.82 2.34 -12.81
CA ALA A 135 19.71 1.22 -13.10
C ALA A 135 20.18 1.20 -14.57
N TYR A 136 19.50 1.93 -15.45
CA TYR A 136 19.88 2.09 -16.85
C TYR A 136 20.81 3.30 -17.11
N ARG A 137 21.13 4.11 -16.08
CA ARG A 137 22.21 5.09 -16.19
C ARG A 137 23.54 4.36 -16.04
N ALA A 138 24.21 4.09 -17.16
CA ALA A 138 25.62 3.69 -17.16
C ALA A 138 26.44 4.72 -16.35
N PRO A 139 27.49 4.30 -15.63
CA PRO A 139 28.40 5.25 -15.00
C PRO A 139 28.97 6.18 -16.08
N ALA A 140 28.92 7.49 -15.81
CA ALA A 140 29.57 8.51 -16.62
C ALA A 140 31.10 8.35 -16.58
#